data_AF-A0A969HQJ8-F1
#
_entry.id   AF-A0A969HQJ8-F1
#
_cell.length_a   1.000
_cell.length_b   1.000
_cell.length_c   1.000
_cell.angle_alpha   90.00
_cell.angle_beta   90.00
_cell.angle_gamma   90.00
#
_symmetry.space_group_name_H-M   'P 1'
#
loop_
_entity.id
_entity.type
_entity.pdbx_description
1 polymer ?
#
loop_
_entity_poly.entity_id
_entity_poly.type
_entity_poly.pdbx_seq_one_letter_code
_entity_poly.pdbx_strand_id
1 'polypeptide(L)'
;MATNPVPGAFFVDRRRAGKQDFSEAFAKLHYAPSVSASPVIRFHLILDVASMELFADDGQTVMTEIFFPNENFTQFQLFAEAGKIQLTSGKVYFLRSIW
;
A
#
# COMPACT_ATOMS: atom_id res chain seq x y z
N MET A 1 -14.09 -2.09 3.63
CA MET A 1 -12.86 -1.43 4.12
C MET A 1 -12.10 -2.49 4.90
N ALA A 2 -10.83 -2.71 4.57
CA ALA A 2 -10.08 -3.88 5.04
C ALA A 2 -9.40 -3.53 6.38
N THR A 3 -9.91 -4.08 7.47
CA THR A 3 -9.29 -3.96 8.79
C THR A 3 -8.00 -4.79 8.83
N ASN A 4 -6.93 -4.31 9.47
CA ASN A 4 -5.72 -5.11 9.68
C ASN A 4 -6.02 -6.30 10.60
N PRO A 5 -5.97 -7.56 10.12
CA PRO A 5 -6.23 -8.72 10.96
C PRO A 5 -5.00 -9.18 11.76
N VAL A 6 -3.80 -8.63 11.50
CA VAL A 6 -2.55 -9.00 12.17
C VAL A 6 -1.95 -7.78 12.89
N PRO A 7 -2.04 -7.71 14.23
CA PRO A 7 -1.43 -6.64 15.00
C PRO A 7 0.08 -6.53 14.71
N GLY A 8 0.57 -5.30 14.49
CA GLY A 8 2.00 -5.07 14.24
C GLY A 8 2.50 -5.48 12.85
N ALA A 9 1.60 -5.72 11.89
CA ALA A 9 1.97 -5.92 10.49
C ALA A 9 1.46 -4.77 9.61
N PHE A 10 2.24 -4.41 8.59
CA PHE A 10 1.72 -3.74 7.40
C PHE A 10 1.03 -4.77 6.50
N PHE A 11 0.06 -4.32 5.72
CA PHE A 11 -0.59 -5.18 4.75
C PHE A 11 -0.94 -4.44 3.47
N VAL A 12 -1.04 -5.21 2.38
CA VAL A 12 -1.61 -4.76 1.11
C VAL A 12 -2.71 -5.74 0.71
N ASP A 13 -3.90 -5.20 0.42
CA ASP A 13 -5.02 -5.98 -0.09
C ASP A 13 -5.24 -5.70 -1.58
N ARG A 14 -4.85 -6.65 -2.43
CA ARG A 14 -5.04 -6.56 -3.88
C ARG A 14 -6.16 -7.44 -4.42
N ARG A 15 -7.03 -7.99 -3.57
CA ARG A 15 -8.17 -8.85 -3.97
C ARG A 15 -9.21 -8.14 -4.84
N ARG A 16 -9.13 -6.81 -4.93
CA ARG A 16 -10.03 -5.96 -5.72
C ARG A 16 -9.27 -5.03 -6.67
N ALA A 17 -8.02 -5.36 -6.99
CA ALA A 17 -7.14 -4.52 -7.80
C ALA A 17 -7.26 -4.76 -9.33
N GLY A 18 -8.31 -5.43 -9.78
CA GLY A 18 -8.62 -5.66 -11.20
C GLY A 18 -8.63 -7.14 -11.58
N LYS A 19 -7.93 -7.50 -12.67
CA LYS A 19 -7.85 -8.86 -13.20
C LYS A 19 -7.12 -9.78 -12.22
N GLN A 20 -7.64 -10.99 -12.05
CA GLN A 20 -7.17 -11.95 -11.04
C GLN A 20 -7.44 -13.42 -11.41
N ASP A 21 -8.20 -13.67 -12.47
CA ASP A 21 -8.68 -14.98 -12.93
C ASP A 21 -7.57 -15.89 -13.49
N PHE A 22 -6.39 -15.32 -13.75
CA PHE A 22 -5.23 -16.06 -14.24
C PHE A 22 -4.51 -16.87 -13.16
N SER A 23 -4.74 -16.60 -11.87
CA SER A 23 -4.11 -17.37 -10.78
C SER A 23 -4.82 -17.19 -9.43
N GLU A 24 -5.18 -18.31 -8.81
CA GLU A 24 -5.72 -18.34 -7.44
C GLU A 24 -4.71 -17.81 -6.39
N ALA A 25 -3.42 -17.80 -6.72
CA ALA A 25 -2.38 -17.29 -5.83
C ALA A 25 -2.28 -15.75 -5.85
N PHE A 26 -2.88 -15.08 -6.83
CA PHE A 26 -2.66 -13.66 -7.08
C PHE A 26 -3.45 -12.75 -6.15
N ALA A 27 -4.77 -12.93 -6.10
CA ALA A 27 -5.68 -12.09 -5.33
C ALA A 27 -5.64 -12.41 -3.85
N LYS A 28 -4.71 -11.78 -3.13
CA LYS A 28 -4.44 -12.05 -1.72
C LYS A 28 -4.23 -10.78 -0.90
N LEU A 29 -4.26 -10.97 0.40
CA LEU A 29 -3.74 -10.03 1.37
C LEU A 29 -2.29 -10.43 1.68
N HIS A 30 -1.36 -9.52 1.43
CA HIS A 30 0.04 -9.71 1.74
C HIS A 30 0.39 -8.93 2.99
N TYR A 31 1.32 -9.46 3.78
CA TYR A 31 1.73 -8.86 5.05
C TYR A 31 3.23 -8.72 5.10
N ALA A 32 3.68 -7.71 5.83
CA ALA A 32 5.07 -7.56 6.21
C ALA A 32 5.14 -7.04 7.66
N PRO A 33 6.17 -7.39 8.43
CA PRO A 33 6.28 -6.95 9.81
C PRO A 33 6.47 -5.42 9.90
N SER A 34 5.83 -4.79 10.87
CA SER A 34 6.20 -3.44 11.32
C SER A 34 7.31 -3.56 12.36
N VAL A 35 8.56 -3.42 11.92
CA VAL A 35 9.73 -3.66 12.78
C VAL A 35 10.12 -2.46 13.65
N SER A 36 9.62 -1.27 13.32
CA SER A 36 9.91 -0.05 14.05
C SER A 36 9.12 0.03 15.37
N ALA A 37 9.79 0.44 16.44
CA ALA A 37 9.16 0.78 17.72
C ALA A 37 8.77 2.28 17.80
N SER A 38 8.98 3.04 16.73
CA SER A 38 8.65 4.47 16.68
C SER A 38 7.13 4.68 16.78
N PRO A 39 6.66 5.68 17.55
CA PRO A 39 5.25 6.07 17.54
C PRO A 39 4.84 6.78 16.23
N VAL A 40 5.81 7.19 15.42
CA VAL A 40 5.62 7.79 14.11
C VAL A 40 6.04 6.78 13.05
N ILE A 41 5.10 6.43 12.16
CA ILE A 41 5.37 5.59 11.00
C ILE A 41 5.61 6.50 9.80
N ARG A 42 6.71 6.28 9.08
CA ARG A 42 7.01 6.99 7.83
C ARG A 42 6.68 6.09 6.65
N PHE A 43 5.83 6.57 5.73
CA PHE A 43 5.55 5.87 4.49
C PHE A 43 6.05 6.65 3.28
N HIS A 44 6.72 5.95 2.37
CA HIS A 44 6.92 6.36 0.99
C HIS A 44 6.18 5.34 0.12
N LEU A 45 5.23 5.81 -0.68
CA LEU A 45 4.46 4.99 -1.60
C LEU A 45 4.74 5.43 -3.03
N ILE A 46 5.17 4.48 -3.87
CA ILE A 46 5.28 4.67 -5.31
C ILE A 46 4.15 3.86 -5.96
N LEU A 47 3.47 4.48 -6.92
CA LEU A 47 2.40 3.88 -7.69
C LEU A 47 2.68 4.11 -9.17
N ASP A 48 2.61 3.03 -9.94
CA ASP A 48 2.65 3.06 -11.39
C ASP A 48 1.41 2.34 -11.96
N VAL A 49 1.28 2.28 -13.28
CA VAL A 49 0.14 1.73 -14.02
C VAL A 49 -0.28 0.34 -13.51
N ALA A 50 0.68 -0.50 -13.13
CA ALA A 50 0.45 -1.89 -12.72
C ALA A 50 1.29 -2.33 -11.51
N SER A 51 1.90 -1.40 -10.77
CA SER A 51 2.69 -1.73 -9.59
C SER A 51 2.54 -0.70 -8.47
N MET A 52 2.87 -1.16 -7.27
CA MET A 52 2.97 -0.36 -6.07
C MET A 52 4.17 -0.81 -5.26
N GLU A 53 4.95 0.14 -4.78
CA GLU A 53 6.03 -0.11 -3.83
C GLU A 53 5.81 0.74 -2.56
N LEU A 54 5.64 0.06 -1.43
CA LEU A 54 5.56 0.68 -0.11
C LEU A 54 6.92 0.53 0.59
N PHE A 55 7.49 1.65 1.00
CA PHE A 55 8.64 1.70 1.90
C PHE A 55 8.18 2.28 3.23
N ALA A 56 8.23 1.47 4.27
CA ALA A 56 7.92 1.87 5.63
C ALA A 56 9.21 2.11 6.42
N ASP A 57 9.19 3.15 7.25
CA ASP A 57 10.23 3.52 8.20
C ASP A 57 11.63 3.55 7.59
N ASP A 58 11.76 4.36 6.53
CA ASP A 58 12.99 4.56 5.76
C ASP A 58 13.54 3.27 5.11
N GLY A 59 12.63 2.36 4.74
CA GLY A 59 12.96 1.12 4.02
C GLY A 59 13.26 -0.07 4.94
N GLN A 60 12.99 0.04 6.23
CA GLN A 60 13.09 -1.11 7.15
C GLN A 60 12.11 -2.23 6.80
N THR A 61 10.94 -1.86 6.26
CA THR A 61 10.02 -2.82 5.63
C THR A 61 9.67 -2.32 4.25
N VAL A 62 9.81 -3.20 3.25
CA VAL A 62 9.44 -2.91 1.85
C VAL A 62 8.43 -3.95 1.38
N MET A 63 7.37 -3.48 0.72
CA MET A 63 6.38 -4.34 0.06
C MET A 63 6.27 -3.93 -1.41
N THR A 64 6.46 -4.88 -2.31
CA THR A 64 6.32 -4.69 -3.76
C THR A 64 5.14 -5.52 -4.25
N GLU A 65 4.20 -4.85 -4.92
CA GLU A 65 2.96 -5.46 -5.36
C GLU A 65 2.70 -5.13 -6.82
N ILE A 66 2.48 -6.17 -7.61
CA ILE A 66 1.93 -6.06 -8.97
C ILE A 66 0.40 -6.19 -8.92
N PHE A 67 -0.30 -5.45 -9.77
CA PHE A 67 -1.74 -5.55 -9.98
C PHE A 67 -2.09 -5.25 -11.45
N PHE A 68 -3.28 -5.65 -11.89
CA PHE A 68 -3.72 -5.48 -13.27
C PHE A 68 -5.08 -4.79 -13.29
N PRO A 69 -5.11 -3.45 -13.23
CA PRO A 69 -6.35 -2.74 -13.02
C PRO A 69 -7.25 -2.83 -14.26
N ASN A 70 -8.57 -2.90 -14.04
CA ASN A 70 -9.55 -2.89 -15.15
C ASN A 70 -9.69 -1.48 -15.76
N GLU A 71 -9.38 -0.45 -14.97
CA GLU A 71 -9.37 0.96 -15.33
C GLU A 71 -8.30 1.69 -14.52
N ASN A 72 -7.77 2.80 -15.02
CA ASN A 72 -6.71 3.52 -14.32
C ASN A 72 -7.15 3.98 -12.92
N PHE A 73 -6.29 3.76 -11.92
CA PHE A 73 -6.48 4.38 -10.61
C PHE A 73 -6.21 5.88 -10.70
N THR A 74 -7.23 6.69 -10.40
CA THR A 74 -7.16 8.17 -10.53
C THR A 74 -7.34 8.89 -9.20
N GLN A 75 -7.57 8.15 -8.12
CA GLN A 75 -7.87 8.67 -6.79
C GLN A 75 -7.08 7.90 -5.74
N PHE A 76 -6.66 8.61 -4.69
CA PHE A 76 -6.14 8.00 -3.48
C PHE A 76 -6.83 8.63 -2.28
N GLN A 77 -6.97 7.85 -1.20
CA GLN A 77 -7.56 8.30 0.05
C GLN A 77 -6.70 7.84 1.21
N LEU A 78 -6.42 8.75 2.14
CA LEU A 78 -5.88 8.42 3.45
C LEU A 78 -7.00 8.49 4.48
N PHE A 79 -7.16 7.43 5.27
CA PHE A 79 -8.20 7.32 6.29
C PHE A 79 -7.70 6.49 7.47
N ALA A 80 -8.41 6.58 8.60
CA ALA A 80 -8.19 5.75 9.77
C ALA A 80 -9.47 4.96 10.07
N GLU A 81 -9.34 3.66 10.25
CA GLU A 81 -10.43 2.81 10.74
C GLU A 81 -10.31 2.66 12.27
N ALA A 82 -11.45 2.67 12.97
CA ALA A 82 -11.54 2.36 14.40
C ALA A 82 -10.57 3.16 15.32
N GLY A 83 -10.36 4.45 15.06
CA GLY A 83 -9.50 5.28 15.89
C GLY A 83 -9.23 6.66 15.33
N LYS A 84 -8.23 7.33 15.90
CA LYS A 84 -7.72 8.61 15.41
C LYS A 84 -6.23 8.46 15.12
N ILE A 85 -5.82 8.91 13.94
CA ILE A 85 -4.42 9.02 13.53
C ILE A 85 -4.13 10.50 13.30
N GLN A 86 -2.98 10.97 13.75
CA GLN A 86 -2.49 12.31 13.43
C GLN A 86 -1.55 12.23 12.23
N LEU A 87 -1.88 12.92 11.14
CA LEU A 87 -0.96 13.11 10.03
C LEU A 87 -0.01 14.26 10.36
N THR A 88 1.24 13.94 10.69
CA THR A 88 2.26 14.95 11.00
C THR A 88 2.67 15.76 9.76
N SER A 89 2.84 15.09 8.61
CA SER A 89 3.16 15.73 7.34
C SER A 89 2.90 14.78 6.17
N GLY A 90 2.73 15.30 4.96
CA GLY A 90 2.60 14.51 3.74
C GLY A 90 2.90 15.35 2.49
N LYS A 91 3.44 14.70 1.46
CA LYS A 91 3.68 15.29 0.13
C LYS A 91 3.29 14.29 -0.94
N VAL A 92 2.81 14.79 -2.07
CA VAL A 92 2.42 13.99 -3.24
C VAL A 92 3.08 14.59 -4.46
N TYR A 93 3.65 13.73 -5.30
CA TYR A 93 4.33 14.11 -6.54
C TYR A 93 3.75 13.31 -7.69
N PHE A 94 3.45 13.99 -8.79
CA PHE A 94 3.11 13.32 -10.05
C PHE A 94 4.39 13.03 -10.82
N LEU A 95 4.62 11.76 -11.10
CA LEU A 95 5.76 11.33 -11.90
C LEU A 95 5.44 11.44 -13.39
N ARG A 96 6.42 11.82 -14.19
CA ARG A 96 6.31 11.83 -15.66
C ARG A 96 6.80 10.50 -16.21
N SER A 97 6.24 10.11 -17.36
CA SER A 97 6.79 9.03 -18.17
C SER A 97 8.29 9.26 -18.42
N ILE A 98 9.05 8.17 -18.37
CA ILE A 98 10.46 8.13 -18.78
C ILE A 98 10.64 7.65 -20.23
N TRP A 99 9.55 7.31 -20.91
CA TRP A 99 9.45 7.04 -22.34
C TRP A 99 9.06 8.30 -23.12
#